data_AF-A0A557RVD4-F1
#
_entry.id   AF-A0A557RVD4-F1
#
_cell.length_a   1.000
_cell.length_b   1.000
_cell.length_c   1.000
_cell.angle_alpha   90.00
_cell.angle_beta   90.00
_cell.angle_gamma   90.00
#
_symmetry.space_group_name_H-M   'P 1'
#
loop_
_entity.id
_entity.type
_entity.pdbx_description
1 polymer ?
#
loop_
_entity_poly.entity_id
_entity_poly.type
_entity_poly.pdbx_seq_one_letter_code
_entity_poly.pdbx_strand_id
1 'polypeptide(L)'
;MAPRTLLYAQSGGVTAVINATAAGVITEARTHPAQIGRVLGARQGILGVLGEDLLDTAGLSVPDLAALAGQPGGAFGSCRFDLDAPDDNPAQFERLFEVFAAHDVGYFLYNGGNGSMDTVLKLSAAARARNYPLSCVGVPKTVDNDLVGTDVSPGYGSAAKYLATSMREAGMDLRAMSGRRGRIFVMEVMGRNCGWLAAATVLARQAPDDPPHVLLLPEVPFDADAFLARVQACVERLGYCAITAAEGVRNQDGVLLVEQDEDVRGYVQLGGIGQWLARLVHDRLGYKHHWAVPDYLQRAAGHLVSATDRAQAEAVGQAAVRYALNGRDAVMPAIVREGDAPYRWRIEPAPLGPIANAERRLPTDFIAGAGFDLTGEALRWLRPLIAGEIYPAFFEGLPDYRPPTFVAVGKKLAPYTG
;
A
#
# COMPACT_ATOMS: atom_id res chain seq x y z
N MET A 1 -15.45 -32.72 -8.83
CA MET A 1 -16.36 -31.67 -8.32
C MET A 1 -16.65 -30.70 -9.45
N ALA A 2 -17.85 -30.10 -9.47
CA ALA A 2 -18.16 -29.05 -10.44
C ALA A 2 -17.28 -27.81 -10.17
N PRO A 3 -16.85 -27.07 -11.21
CA PRO A 3 -16.07 -25.86 -11.03
C PRO A 3 -16.86 -24.83 -10.22
N ARG A 4 -16.19 -24.15 -9.29
CA ARG A 4 -16.79 -23.14 -8.41
C ARG A 4 -16.38 -21.73 -8.85
N THR A 5 -17.08 -20.72 -8.37
CA THR A 5 -16.74 -19.31 -8.63
C THR A 5 -15.62 -18.83 -7.71
N LEU A 6 -14.67 -18.12 -8.30
CA LEU A 6 -13.70 -17.30 -7.58
C LEU A 6 -14.23 -15.87 -7.48
N LEU A 7 -14.32 -15.35 -6.27
CA LEU A 7 -14.69 -13.97 -6.00
C LEU A 7 -13.48 -13.21 -5.46
N TYR A 8 -13.16 -12.08 -6.10
CA TYR A 8 -12.06 -11.19 -5.78
C TYR A 8 -12.58 -9.83 -5.32
N ALA A 9 -11.95 -9.23 -4.31
CA ALA A 9 -12.31 -7.88 -3.86
C ALA A 9 -11.10 -7.10 -3.35
N GLN A 10 -11.10 -5.78 -3.52
CA GLN A 10 -10.05 -4.86 -3.09
C GLN A 10 -10.47 -4.13 -1.80
N SER A 11 -9.50 -3.88 -0.90
CA SER A 11 -9.76 -3.34 0.43
C SER A 11 -8.72 -2.31 0.87
N GLY A 12 -9.19 -1.29 1.60
CA GLY A 12 -8.38 -0.20 2.14
C GLY A 12 -7.93 0.80 1.08
N GLY A 13 -6.83 1.52 1.39
CA GLY A 13 -6.19 2.43 0.45
C GLY A 13 -5.66 1.68 -0.78
N VAL A 14 -5.92 2.23 -1.96
CA VAL A 14 -5.46 1.70 -3.26
C VAL A 14 -3.98 2.02 -3.50
N THR A 15 -3.37 1.35 -4.48
CA THR A 15 -1.95 1.56 -4.87
C THR A 15 -1.82 1.73 -6.38
N ALA A 16 -0.61 2.03 -6.86
CA ALA A 16 -0.31 2.10 -8.28
C ALA A 16 -0.27 0.73 -8.98
N VAL A 17 -0.30 -0.37 -8.22
CA VAL A 17 -0.14 -1.75 -8.74
C VAL A 17 -1.18 -2.75 -8.22
N ILE A 18 -2.16 -2.33 -7.39
CA ILE A 18 -3.21 -3.24 -6.88
C ILE A 18 -4.04 -3.87 -8.00
N ASN A 19 -4.18 -3.20 -9.15
CA ASN A 19 -4.82 -3.78 -10.33
C ASN A 19 -3.92 -4.74 -11.10
N ALA A 20 -2.60 -4.66 -10.97
CA ALA A 20 -1.69 -5.67 -11.48
C ALA A 20 -1.86 -6.99 -10.72
N THR A 21 -2.06 -6.92 -9.40
CA THR A 21 -2.50 -8.08 -8.62
C THR A 21 -3.83 -8.64 -9.10
N ALA A 22 -4.82 -7.78 -9.38
CA ALA A 22 -6.11 -8.22 -9.91
C ALA A 22 -5.97 -8.91 -11.28
N ALA A 23 -5.18 -8.34 -12.20
CA ALA A 23 -4.88 -8.94 -13.49
C ALA A 23 -4.16 -10.30 -13.33
N GLY A 24 -3.22 -10.41 -12.39
CA GLY A 24 -2.57 -11.66 -12.04
C GLY A 24 -3.54 -12.73 -11.53
N VAL A 25 -4.48 -12.36 -10.66
CA VAL A 25 -5.57 -13.24 -10.20
C VAL A 25 -6.42 -13.74 -11.36
N ILE A 26 -6.94 -12.82 -12.18
CA ILE A 26 -7.85 -13.17 -13.29
C ILE A 26 -7.12 -14.03 -14.32
N THR A 27 -5.89 -13.69 -14.65
CA THR A 27 -5.06 -14.44 -15.61
C THR A 27 -4.79 -15.85 -15.13
N GLU A 28 -4.33 -16.02 -13.89
CA GLU A 28 -4.07 -17.36 -13.33
C GLU A 28 -5.37 -18.16 -13.22
N ALA A 29 -6.46 -17.58 -12.71
CA ALA A 29 -7.72 -18.30 -12.55
C ALA A 29 -8.25 -18.87 -13.87
N ARG A 30 -8.05 -18.15 -14.99
CA ARG A 30 -8.45 -18.60 -16.33
C ARG A 30 -7.65 -19.80 -16.86
N THR A 31 -6.48 -20.11 -16.29
CA THR A 31 -5.71 -21.30 -16.68
C THR A 31 -6.24 -22.58 -16.02
N HIS A 32 -7.19 -22.48 -15.07
CA HIS A 32 -7.75 -23.60 -14.31
C HIS A 32 -9.28 -23.80 -14.52
N PRO A 33 -9.80 -23.91 -15.76
CA PRO A 33 -11.24 -23.95 -16.04
C PRO A 33 -11.96 -25.18 -15.49
N ALA A 34 -11.22 -26.26 -15.20
CA ALA A 34 -11.78 -27.47 -14.58
C ALA A 34 -12.16 -27.27 -13.09
N GLN A 35 -11.57 -26.26 -12.43
CA GLN A 35 -11.77 -25.99 -11.00
C GLN A 35 -12.45 -24.64 -10.75
N ILE A 36 -12.20 -23.64 -11.62
CA ILE A 36 -12.76 -22.28 -11.54
C ILE A 36 -13.67 -22.05 -12.74
N GLY A 37 -14.96 -21.86 -12.50
CA GLY A 37 -15.97 -21.67 -13.55
C GLY A 37 -16.13 -20.20 -13.94
N ARG A 38 -16.21 -19.31 -12.95
CA ARG A 38 -16.32 -17.86 -13.14
C ARG A 38 -15.34 -17.14 -12.23
N VAL A 39 -14.85 -15.99 -12.68
CA VAL A 39 -14.07 -15.05 -11.89
C VAL A 39 -14.87 -13.77 -11.78
N LEU A 40 -15.24 -13.41 -10.55
CA LEU A 40 -16.04 -12.22 -10.25
C LEU A 40 -15.20 -11.24 -9.43
N GLY A 41 -15.45 -9.95 -9.63
CA GLY A 41 -14.99 -8.88 -8.74
C GLY A 41 -16.16 -8.35 -7.91
N ALA A 42 -15.91 -7.88 -6.68
CA ALA A 42 -16.91 -7.14 -5.90
C ALA A 42 -16.67 -5.63 -5.99
N ARG A 43 -17.72 -4.86 -6.26
CA ARG A 43 -17.61 -3.39 -6.28
C ARG A 43 -17.36 -2.85 -4.88
N GLN A 44 -16.43 -1.92 -4.71
CA GLN A 44 -16.15 -1.28 -3.40
C GLN A 44 -15.85 -2.31 -2.29
N GLY A 45 -15.09 -3.36 -2.62
CA GLY A 45 -14.60 -4.31 -1.64
C GLY A 45 -15.69 -5.19 -1.03
N ILE A 46 -15.64 -5.37 0.30
CA ILE A 46 -16.55 -6.28 1.01
C ILE A 46 -17.98 -5.74 1.06
N LEU A 47 -18.16 -4.42 0.96
CA LEU A 47 -19.47 -3.79 0.85
C LEU A 47 -20.22 -4.21 -0.43
N GLY A 48 -19.51 -4.42 -1.54
CA GLY A 48 -20.11 -4.98 -2.76
C GLY A 48 -20.54 -6.43 -2.59
N VAL A 49 -19.83 -7.21 -1.76
CA VAL A 49 -20.27 -8.57 -1.44
C VAL A 49 -21.56 -8.51 -0.65
N LEU A 50 -21.61 -7.74 0.44
CA LEU A 50 -22.84 -7.54 1.23
C LEU A 50 -24.00 -7.03 0.36
N GLY A 51 -23.74 -6.05 -0.51
CA GLY A 51 -24.72 -5.45 -1.41
C GLY A 51 -25.09 -6.30 -2.64
N GLU A 52 -24.45 -7.45 -2.85
CA GLU A 52 -24.53 -8.26 -4.07
C GLU A 52 -24.24 -7.44 -5.36
N ASP A 53 -23.32 -6.48 -5.29
CA ASP A 53 -22.82 -5.69 -6.42
C ASP A 53 -21.53 -6.31 -6.96
N LEU A 54 -21.73 -7.33 -7.80
CA LEU A 54 -20.66 -8.13 -8.38
C LEU A 54 -20.44 -7.78 -9.86
N LEU A 55 -19.20 -7.92 -10.30
CA LEU A 55 -18.72 -7.62 -11.64
C LEU A 55 -18.18 -8.90 -12.28
N ASP A 56 -18.62 -9.19 -13.50
CA ASP A 56 -18.12 -10.32 -14.28
C ASP A 56 -16.86 -9.90 -15.04
N THR A 57 -15.79 -10.71 -14.93
CA THR A 57 -14.55 -10.47 -15.65
C THR A 57 -14.43 -11.30 -16.93
N ALA A 58 -15.42 -12.11 -17.31
CA ALA A 58 -15.34 -13.01 -18.47
C ALA A 58 -15.09 -12.26 -19.79
N GLY A 59 -15.63 -11.05 -19.94
CA GLY A 59 -15.50 -10.23 -21.15
C GLY A 59 -14.12 -9.60 -21.35
N LEU A 60 -13.22 -9.63 -20.36
CA LEU A 60 -11.92 -8.99 -20.47
C LEU A 60 -10.99 -9.77 -21.41
N SER A 61 -10.47 -9.13 -22.45
CA SER A 61 -9.45 -9.67 -23.33
C SER A 61 -8.05 -9.64 -22.69
N VAL A 62 -7.06 -10.27 -23.34
CA VAL A 62 -5.65 -10.17 -22.89
C VAL A 62 -5.14 -8.72 -22.89
N PRO A 63 -5.41 -7.89 -23.93
CA PRO A 63 -5.15 -6.45 -23.88
C PRO A 63 -5.84 -5.73 -22.73
N ASP A 64 -7.10 -6.06 -22.42
CA ASP A 64 -7.82 -5.43 -21.29
C ASP A 64 -7.17 -5.76 -19.95
N LEU A 65 -6.67 -6.99 -19.78
CA LEU A 65 -5.95 -7.39 -18.57
C LEU A 65 -4.59 -6.70 -18.45
N ALA A 66 -3.89 -6.48 -19.57
CA ALA A 66 -2.65 -5.70 -19.58
C ALA A 66 -2.91 -4.22 -19.25
N ALA A 67 -3.99 -3.64 -19.79
CA ALA A 67 -4.42 -2.28 -19.47
C ALA A 67 -4.81 -2.15 -17.99
N LEU A 68 -5.57 -3.13 -17.47
CA LEU A 68 -5.92 -3.22 -16.04
C LEU A 68 -4.66 -3.24 -15.18
N ALA A 69 -3.67 -4.08 -15.51
CA ALA A 69 -2.43 -4.13 -14.77
C ALA A 69 -1.71 -2.77 -14.76
N GLY A 70 -1.76 -2.04 -15.87
CA GLY A 70 -1.20 -0.68 -16.04
C GLY A 70 -1.92 0.43 -15.26
N GLN A 71 -3.16 0.21 -14.83
CA GLN A 71 -4.01 1.24 -14.25
C GLN A 71 -3.77 1.41 -12.73
N PRO A 72 -3.43 2.62 -12.22
CA PRO A 72 -3.36 2.87 -10.79
C PRO A 72 -4.76 2.95 -10.15
N GLY A 73 -4.82 2.91 -8.82
CA GLY A 73 -6.09 2.94 -8.10
C GLY A 73 -6.74 1.57 -8.02
N GLY A 74 -8.03 1.47 -7.71
CA GLY A 74 -8.75 0.19 -7.62
C GLY A 74 -9.83 0.11 -8.69
N ALA A 75 -9.64 -0.72 -9.71
CA ALA A 75 -10.56 -0.84 -10.85
C ALA A 75 -11.96 -1.36 -10.46
N PHE A 76 -12.03 -2.09 -9.34
CA PHE A 76 -13.29 -2.57 -8.76
C PHE A 76 -13.84 -1.60 -7.70
N GLY A 77 -13.14 -0.49 -7.42
CA GLY A 77 -13.35 0.30 -6.21
C GLY A 77 -12.81 -0.41 -4.96
N SER A 78 -12.81 0.30 -3.83
CA SER A 78 -12.34 -0.21 -2.53
C SER A 78 -13.17 0.41 -1.41
N CYS A 79 -13.05 -0.12 -0.20
CA CYS A 79 -13.67 0.42 1.00
C CYS A 79 -12.73 0.33 2.21
N ARG A 80 -12.96 1.16 3.23
CA ARG A 80 -12.41 0.99 4.58
C ARG A 80 -13.56 0.57 5.49
N PHE A 81 -13.88 -0.73 5.44
CA PHE A 81 -14.96 -1.33 6.22
C PHE A 81 -14.39 -2.55 6.93
N ASP A 82 -14.37 -2.49 8.26
CA ASP A 82 -13.96 -3.61 9.09
C ASP A 82 -15.19 -4.47 9.37
N LEU A 83 -15.10 -5.77 9.09
CA LEU A 83 -16.16 -6.70 9.48
C LEU A 83 -16.19 -6.82 11.00
N ASP A 84 -17.39 -6.79 11.55
CA ASP A 84 -17.63 -7.07 12.96
C ASP A 84 -17.17 -8.48 13.31
N ALA A 85 -17.04 -8.80 14.60
CA ALA A 85 -16.86 -10.20 14.97
C ALA A 85 -18.12 -11.00 14.58
N PRO A 86 -17.98 -12.27 14.16
CA PRO A 86 -19.14 -13.11 13.81
C PRO A 86 -20.20 -13.21 14.90
N ASP A 87 -19.79 -13.15 16.18
CA ASP A 87 -20.70 -13.23 17.32
C ASP A 87 -21.42 -11.90 17.60
N ASP A 88 -20.80 -10.77 17.24
CA ASP A 88 -21.36 -9.43 17.46
C ASP A 88 -22.38 -9.06 16.38
N ASN A 89 -22.15 -9.48 15.14
CA ASN A 89 -23.05 -9.24 14.01
C ASN A 89 -23.21 -10.48 13.13
N PRO A 90 -23.91 -11.53 13.61
CA PRO A 90 -24.08 -12.76 12.85
C PRO A 90 -24.81 -12.55 11.52
N ALA A 91 -25.73 -11.57 11.46
CA ALA A 91 -26.49 -11.25 10.25
C ALA A 91 -25.59 -10.78 9.09
N GLN A 92 -24.50 -10.06 9.38
CA GLN A 92 -23.52 -9.65 8.39
C GLN A 92 -22.84 -10.87 7.74
N PHE A 93 -22.48 -11.88 8.54
CA PHE A 93 -21.88 -13.11 8.02
C PHE A 93 -22.90 -13.96 7.27
N GLU A 94 -24.13 -14.11 7.79
CA GLU A 94 -25.21 -14.79 7.05
C GLU A 94 -25.40 -14.17 5.67
N ARG A 95 -25.43 -12.83 5.58
CA ARG A 95 -25.52 -12.16 4.29
C ARG A 95 -24.36 -12.50 3.35
N LEU A 96 -23.12 -12.50 3.84
CA LEU A 96 -21.96 -12.86 3.02
C LEU A 96 -22.07 -14.29 2.48
N PHE A 97 -22.47 -15.25 3.33
CA PHE A 97 -22.63 -16.65 2.91
C PHE A 97 -23.85 -16.89 2.02
N GLU A 98 -24.94 -16.13 2.16
CA GLU A 98 -26.05 -16.13 1.20
C GLU A 98 -25.56 -15.73 -0.19
N VAL A 99 -24.77 -14.65 -0.28
CA VAL A 99 -24.21 -14.17 -1.55
C VAL A 99 -23.23 -15.19 -2.12
N PHE A 100 -22.36 -15.77 -1.28
CA PHE A 100 -21.45 -16.83 -1.71
C PHE A 100 -22.21 -18.03 -2.28
N ALA A 101 -23.25 -18.49 -1.57
CA ALA A 101 -24.08 -19.61 -2.02
C ALA A 101 -24.83 -19.29 -3.32
N ALA A 102 -25.45 -18.11 -3.40
CA ALA A 102 -26.22 -17.69 -4.58
C ALA A 102 -25.39 -17.62 -5.85
N HIS A 103 -24.07 -17.37 -5.74
CA HIS A 103 -23.15 -17.28 -6.88
C HIS A 103 -22.13 -18.42 -6.94
N ASP A 104 -22.39 -19.55 -6.25
CA ASP A 104 -21.53 -20.73 -6.25
C ASP A 104 -20.06 -20.44 -5.90
N VAL A 105 -19.82 -19.45 -5.04
CA VAL A 105 -18.47 -19.02 -4.63
C VAL A 105 -17.84 -20.10 -3.76
N GLY A 106 -16.72 -20.64 -4.22
CA GLY A 106 -15.89 -21.59 -3.49
C GLY A 106 -14.48 -21.06 -3.17
N TYR A 107 -14.10 -19.92 -3.75
CA TYR A 107 -12.82 -19.28 -3.50
C TYR A 107 -13.04 -17.78 -3.29
N PHE A 108 -12.55 -17.24 -2.18
CA PHE A 108 -12.58 -15.80 -1.88
C PHE A 108 -11.16 -15.26 -1.71
N LEU A 109 -10.78 -14.33 -2.60
CA LEU A 109 -9.49 -13.66 -2.57
C LEU A 109 -9.67 -12.20 -2.18
N TYR A 110 -9.09 -11.79 -1.05
CA TYR A 110 -9.27 -10.43 -0.53
C TYR A 110 -7.95 -9.66 -0.54
N ASN A 111 -7.86 -8.66 -1.43
CA ASN A 111 -6.64 -7.90 -1.69
C ASN A 111 -6.57 -6.63 -0.84
N GLY A 112 -5.69 -6.64 0.16
CA GLY A 112 -5.78 -5.70 1.26
C GLY A 112 -4.59 -5.72 2.22
N GLY A 113 -4.70 -4.89 3.27
CA GLY A 113 -3.67 -4.74 4.31
C GLY A 113 -4.03 -5.51 5.58
N ASN A 114 -3.55 -5.03 6.73
CA ASN A 114 -3.73 -5.67 8.04
C ASN A 114 -5.18 -6.05 8.40
N GLY A 115 -6.11 -5.09 8.37
CA GLY A 115 -7.54 -5.37 8.64
C GLY A 115 -8.21 -6.29 7.60
N SER A 116 -7.67 -6.34 6.39
CA SER A 116 -8.14 -7.28 5.36
C SER A 116 -7.69 -8.71 5.65
N MET A 117 -6.50 -8.91 6.20
CA MET A 117 -6.04 -10.23 6.65
C MET A 117 -6.88 -10.74 7.83
N ASP A 118 -7.28 -9.84 8.74
CA ASP A 118 -8.25 -10.15 9.80
C ASP A 118 -9.63 -10.54 9.25
N THR A 119 -10.14 -9.81 8.26
CA THR A 119 -11.38 -10.14 7.55
C THR A 119 -11.33 -11.55 6.95
N VAL A 120 -10.21 -11.93 6.32
CA VAL A 120 -10.03 -13.28 5.75
C VAL A 120 -10.02 -14.35 6.84
N LEU A 121 -9.38 -14.11 7.99
CA LEU A 121 -9.41 -15.03 9.13
C LEU A 121 -10.83 -15.25 9.65
N LYS A 122 -11.59 -14.17 9.84
CA LYS A 122 -12.99 -14.22 10.30
C LYS A 122 -13.86 -15.02 9.33
N LEU A 123 -13.75 -14.75 8.02
CA LEU A 123 -14.52 -15.47 6.99
C LEU A 123 -14.15 -16.95 6.89
N SER A 124 -12.85 -17.26 6.95
CA SER A 124 -12.34 -18.64 6.98
C SER A 124 -12.88 -19.42 8.18
N ALA A 125 -12.85 -18.83 9.38
CA ALA A 125 -13.41 -19.45 10.58
C ALA A 125 -14.93 -19.64 10.47
N ALA A 126 -15.64 -18.63 9.97
CA ALA A 126 -17.09 -18.66 9.77
C ALA A 126 -17.52 -19.72 8.75
N ALA A 127 -16.73 -19.93 7.69
CA ALA A 127 -16.96 -20.96 6.68
C ALA A 127 -16.81 -22.37 7.27
N ARG A 128 -15.74 -22.60 8.06
CA ARG A 128 -15.53 -23.86 8.78
C ARG A 128 -16.67 -24.18 9.73
N ALA A 129 -17.11 -23.20 10.53
CA ALA A 129 -18.23 -23.38 11.46
C ALA A 129 -19.54 -23.76 10.75
N ARG A 130 -19.74 -23.29 9.51
CA ARG A 130 -20.91 -23.57 8.68
C ARG A 130 -20.77 -24.81 7.81
N ASN A 131 -19.63 -25.50 7.83
CA ASN A 131 -19.28 -26.54 6.84
C ASN A 131 -19.45 -26.07 5.38
N TYR A 132 -19.26 -24.77 5.13
CA TYR A 132 -19.38 -24.22 3.79
C TYR A 132 -18.02 -24.38 3.06
N PRO A 133 -17.99 -24.99 1.86
CA PRO A 133 -16.74 -25.29 1.15
C PRO A 133 -16.15 -24.04 0.47
N LEU A 134 -15.57 -23.15 1.29
CA LEU A 134 -14.92 -21.91 0.86
C LEU A 134 -13.45 -21.90 1.29
N SER A 135 -12.55 -21.65 0.33
CA SER A 135 -11.16 -21.28 0.63
C SER A 135 -11.03 -19.77 0.66
N CYS A 136 -10.53 -19.21 1.77
CA CYS A 136 -10.27 -17.77 1.89
C CYS A 136 -8.76 -17.51 1.91
N VAL A 137 -8.28 -16.67 1.00
CA VAL A 137 -6.86 -16.31 0.89
C VAL A 137 -6.73 -14.79 0.87
N GLY A 138 -5.85 -14.28 1.74
CA GLY A 138 -5.47 -12.88 1.75
C GLY A 138 -4.47 -12.59 0.63
N VAL A 139 -4.63 -11.47 -0.06
CA VAL A 139 -3.66 -11.02 -1.08
C VAL A 139 -3.02 -9.72 -0.57
N PRO A 140 -1.70 -9.71 -0.28
CA PRO A 140 -1.09 -8.62 0.46
C PRO A 140 -1.00 -7.35 -0.39
N LYS A 141 -1.36 -6.22 0.22
CA LYS A 141 -1.26 -4.88 -0.35
C LYS A 141 -1.18 -3.84 0.74
N THR A 142 -0.17 -3.00 0.71
CA THR A 142 -0.06 -1.79 1.55
C THR A 142 1.08 -0.93 1.03
N VAL A 143 0.88 0.39 0.98
CA VAL A 143 1.98 1.34 0.70
C VAL A 143 2.82 1.62 1.94
N ASP A 144 2.28 1.36 3.13
CA ASP A 144 2.98 1.57 4.40
C ASP A 144 4.05 0.49 4.65
N ASN A 145 3.98 -0.64 3.92
CA ASN A 145 4.92 -1.76 4.02
C ASN A 145 4.97 -2.43 5.42
N ASP A 146 3.82 -2.39 6.09
CA ASP A 146 3.60 -2.74 7.49
C ASP A 146 3.04 -4.16 7.69
N LEU A 147 2.82 -4.94 6.63
CA LEU A 147 2.45 -6.36 6.78
C LEU A 147 3.64 -7.17 7.30
N VAL A 148 3.44 -7.89 8.41
CA VAL A 148 4.42 -8.86 8.92
C VAL A 148 4.43 -10.14 8.07
N GLY A 149 5.55 -10.87 8.09
CA GLY A 149 5.67 -12.16 7.41
C GLY A 149 5.99 -12.12 5.91
N THR A 150 6.10 -10.93 5.30
CA THR A 150 6.59 -10.72 3.92
C THR A 150 7.77 -9.76 3.92
N ASP A 151 8.74 -9.92 3.02
CA ASP A 151 9.86 -8.96 2.85
C ASP A 151 9.29 -7.59 2.47
N VAL A 152 8.42 -7.54 1.48
CA VAL A 152 7.81 -6.28 1.02
C VAL A 152 6.33 -6.50 0.73
N SER A 153 5.56 -5.42 0.78
CA SER A 153 4.16 -5.41 0.37
C SER A 153 3.98 -4.76 -1.01
N PRO A 154 3.20 -5.37 -1.92
CA PRO A 154 2.86 -4.76 -3.20
C PRO A 154 2.26 -3.35 -3.05
N GLY A 155 2.79 -2.42 -3.84
CA GLY A 155 2.47 -0.99 -3.82
C GLY A 155 3.53 -0.14 -3.12
N TYR A 156 4.27 -0.70 -2.16
CA TYR A 156 5.34 0.02 -1.48
C TYR A 156 6.44 0.44 -2.44
N GLY A 157 6.95 -0.49 -3.27
CA GLY A 157 8.09 -0.23 -4.15
C GLY A 157 7.82 0.91 -5.13
N SER A 158 6.60 1.02 -5.67
CA SER A 158 6.22 2.12 -6.55
C SER A 158 6.04 3.45 -5.82
N ALA A 159 5.44 3.44 -4.62
CA ALA A 159 5.33 4.64 -3.79
C ALA A 159 6.70 5.16 -3.33
N ALA A 160 7.58 4.25 -2.91
CA ALA A 160 8.98 4.51 -2.58
C ALA A 160 9.73 5.12 -3.78
N LYS A 161 9.54 4.57 -4.98
CA LYS A 161 10.15 5.09 -6.22
C LYS A 161 9.70 6.51 -6.51
N TYR A 162 8.40 6.77 -6.46
CA TYR A 162 7.84 8.10 -6.64
C TYR A 162 8.43 9.10 -5.64
N LEU A 163 8.40 8.79 -4.35
CA LEU A 163 8.88 9.68 -3.29
C LEU A 163 10.39 9.97 -3.40
N ALA A 164 11.20 8.96 -3.72
CA ALA A 164 12.63 9.15 -3.95
C ALA A 164 12.90 10.05 -5.16
N THR A 165 12.17 9.86 -6.27
CA THR A 165 12.30 10.72 -7.46
C THR A 165 11.86 12.15 -7.14
N SER A 166 10.71 12.35 -6.50
CA SER A 166 10.21 13.67 -6.14
C SER A 166 11.15 14.42 -5.19
N MET A 167 11.73 13.74 -4.19
CA MET A 167 12.72 14.35 -3.31
C MET A 167 14.00 14.75 -4.06
N ARG A 168 14.44 13.93 -5.03
CA ARG A 168 15.59 14.28 -5.87
C ARG A 168 15.32 15.55 -6.68
N GLU A 169 14.17 15.63 -7.34
CA GLU A 169 13.79 16.78 -8.17
C GLU A 169 13.61 18.05 -7.32
N ALA A 170 12.87 17.96 -6.21
CA ALA A 170 12.71 19.08 -5.28
C ALA A 170 14.05 19.51 -4.67
N GLY A 171 14.94 18.56 -4.41
CA GLY A 171 16.29 18.80 -3.94
C GLY A 171 17.15 19.59 -4.94
N MET A 172 17.03 19.28 -6.23
CA MET A 172 17.73 20.00 -7.30
C MET A 172 17.26 21.46 -7.40
N ASP A 173 15.95 21.70 -7.33
CA ASP A 173 15.37 23.06 -7.29
C ASP A 173 15.86 23.83 -6.07
N LEU A 174 15.73 23.22 -4.88
CA LEU A 174 16.14 23.83 -3.62
C LEU A 174 17.63 24.23 -3.64
N ARG A 175 18.49 23.35 -4.16
CA ARG A 175 19.93 23.62 -4.33
C ARG A 175 20.17 24.80 -5.28
N ALA A 176 19.50 24.83 -6.43
CA ALA A 176 19.66 25.92 -7.41
C ALA A 176 19.20 27.28 -6.87
N MET A 177 18.21 27.27 -5.98
CA MET A 177 17.67 28.47 -5.35
C MET A 177 18.39 28.85 -4.04
N SER A 178 19.33 28.03 -3.57
CA SER A 178 20.09 28.29 -2.35
C SER A 178 20.95 29.55 -2.49
N GLY A 179 21.05 30.31 -1.39
CA GLY A 179 21.75 31.59 -1.36
C GLY A 179 22.01 32.02 0.08
N ARG A 180 22.48 33.25 0.29
CA ARG A 180 23.00 33.70 1.61
C ARG A 180 22.00 33.64 2.79
N ARG A 181 20.69 33.59 2.54
CA ARG A 181 19.66 33.62 3.60
C ARG A 181 19.21 32.24 4.09
N GLY A 182 19.76 31.15 3.56
CA GLY A 182 19.38 29.78 3.93
C GLY A 182 17.96 29.41 3.46
N ARG A 183 17.74 28.17 3.05
CA ARG A 183 16.42 27.70 2.62
C ARG A 183 16.14 26.28 3.06
N ILE A 184 14.87 25.99 3.31
CA ILE A 184 14.44 24.61 3.57
C ILE A 184 13.29 24.19 2.67
N PHE A 185 13.20 22.88 2.44
CA PHE A 185 12.04 22.23 1.85
C PHE A 185 11.62 21.07 2.76
N VAL A 186 10.33 20.96 3.06
CA VAL A 186 9.79 19.83 3.82
C VAL A 186 8.84 19.02 2.93
N MET A 187 9.11 17.73 2.77
CA MET A 187 8.20 16.79 2.12
C MET A 187 7.52 15.93 3.17
N GLU A 188 6.21 16.13 3.35
CA GLU A 188 5.37 15.31 4.21
C GLU A 188 4.90 14.08 3.44
N VAL A 189 5.10 12.88 3.97
CA VAL A 189 4.75 11.62 3.31
C VAL A 189 3.79 10.80 4.17
N MET A 190 3.07 9.87 3.53
CA MET A 190 2.25 8.88 4.26
C MET A 190 3.12 8.03 5.18
N GLY A 191 2.53 7.46 6.22
CA GLY A 191 3.21 6.57 7.17
C GLY A 191 2.77 6.86 8.61
N ARG A 192 1.53 6.48 8.93
CA ARG A 192 0.91 6.73 10.25
C ARG A 192 1.65 6.07 11.41
N ASN A 193 2.00 4.80 11.26
CA ASN A 193 2.59 4.00 12.36
C ASN A 193 4.04 3.58 12.11
N CYS A 194 4.51 3.70 10.86
CA CYS A 194 5.85 3.27 10.45
C CYS A 194 6.47 4.19 9.38
N GLY A 195 7.80 4.29 9.41
CA GLY A 195 8.57 5.25 8.61
C GLY A 195 9.06 4.75 7.25
N TRP A 196 8.54 3.64 6.70
CA TRP A 196 9.08 3.02 5.48
C TRP A 196 9.07 3.93 4.24
N LEU A 197 8.03 4.74 4.06
CA LEU A 197 7.93 5.69 2.94
C LEU A 197 8.87 6.88 3.12
N ALA A 198 8.98 7.40 4.34
CA ALA A 198 9.96 8.45 4.65
C ALA A 198 11.40 7.94 4.44
N ALA A 199 11.70 6.73 4.91
CA ALA A 199 12.97 6.06 4.71
C ALA A 199 13.33 5.91 3.22
N ALA A 200 12.36 5.54 2.37
CA ALA A 200 12.59 5.39 0.94
C ALA A 200 13.11 6.67 0.25
N THR A 201 12.78 7.86 0.77
CA THR A 201 13.24 9.13 0.18
C THR A 201 14.76 9.27 0.18
N VAL A 202 15.49 8.58 1.07
CA VAL A 202 16.97 8.58 1.08
C VAL A 202 17.56 8.02 -0.21
N LEU A 203 16.83 7.18 -0.95
CA LEU A 203 17.26 6.69 -2.27
C LEU A 203 17.39 7.81 -3.32
N ALA A 204 16.88 9.02 -3.03
CA ALA A 204 17.12 10.21 -3.84
C ALA A 204 18.61 10.57 -3.95
N ARG A 205 19.43 10.27 -2.92
CA ARG A 205 20.84 10.65 -2.85
C ARG A 205 21.70 9.97 -3.92
N GLN A 206 22.54 10.74 -4.59
CA GLN A 206 23.61 10.25 -5.48
C GLN A 206 25.00 10.53 -4.91
N ALA A 207 25.11 11.56 -4.07
CA ALA A 207 26.29 11.94 -3.31
C ALA A 207 25.92 12.16 -1.81
N PRO A 208 26.91 12.20 -0.90
CA PRO A 208 26.65 12.38 0.54
C PRO A 208 25.85 13.63 0.91
N ASP A 209 25.94 14.70 0.12
CA ASP A 209 25.28 15.99 0.36
C ASP A 209 23.98 16.19 -0.43
N ASP A 210 23.48 15.13 -1.08
CA ASP A 210 22.20 15.21 -1.77
C ASP A 210 21.02 15.07 -0.78
N PRO A 211 19.88 15.71 -1.08
CA PRO A 211 18.61 15.53 -0.39
C PRO A 211 18.11 14.07 -0.36
N PRO A 212 17.32 13.70 0.68
CA PRO A 212 16.98 14.49 1.87
C PRO A 212 18.16 14.53 2.85
N HIS A 213 18.31 15.58 3.68
CA HIS A 213 19.39 15.63 4.68
C HIS A 213 18.92 15.31 6.10
N VAL A 214 17.60 15.34 6.32
CA VAL A 214 16.93 15.05 7.59
C VAL A 214 15.70 14.21 7.32
N LEU A 215 15.56 13.09 8.05
CA LEU A 215 14.35 12.29 8.11
C LEU A 215 13.68 12.46 9.47
N LEU A 216 12.36 12.46 9.49
CA LEU A 216 11.56 12.34 10.70
C LEU A 216 10.65 11.12 10.55
N LEU A 217 10.84 10.14 11.44
CA LEU A 217 10.26 8.81 11.38
C LEU A 217 9.32 8.59 12.59
N PRO A 218 8.19 7.88 12.45
CA PRO A 218 7.32 7.52 13.58
C PRO A 218 8.03 6.70 14.67
N GLU A 219 9.09 5.97 14.31
CA GLU A 219 9.91 5.17 15.22
C GLU A 219 10.87 6.00 16.08
N VAL A 220 11.09 7.27 15.76
CA VAL A 220 12.03 8.15 16.48
C VAL A 220 11.24 9.28 17.14
N PRO A 221 11.22 9.36 18.49
CA PRO A 221 10.58 10.46 19.19
C PRO A 221 11.16 11.82 18.77
N PHE A 222 10.29 12.76 18.46
CA PHE A 222 10.69 14.09 18.00
C PHE A 222 11.28 14.91 19.15
N ASP A 223 12.46 15.47 18.88
CA ASP A 223 13.14 16.46 19.72
C ASP A 223 13.33 17.73 18.88
N ALA A 224 12.64 18.80 19.28
CA ALA A 224 12.63 20.06 18.54
C ALA A 224 14.02 20.73 18.51
N ASP A 225 14.77 20.67 19.61
CA ASP A 225 16.06 21.35 19.72
C ASP A 225 17.12 20.58 18.90
N ALA A 226 17.13 19.24 18.98
CA ALA A 226 18.00 18.41 18.16
C ALA A 226 17.68 18.57 16.65
N PHE A 227 16.40 18.62 16.29
CA PHE A 227 15.94 18.86 14.92
C PHE A 227 16.42 20.23 14.40
N LEU A 228 16.18 21.31 15.15
CA LEU A 228 16.58 22.66 14.75
C LEU A 228 18.10 22.77 14.61
N ALA A 229 18.87 22.20 15.55
CA ALA A 229 20.33 22.17 15.48
C ALA A 229 20.83 21.43 14.22
N ARG A 230 20.21 20.29 13.89
CA ARG A 230 20.54 19.52 12.69
C ARG A 230 20.24 20.30 11.40
N VAL A 231 19.09 20.96 11.34
CA VAL A 231 18.70 21.80 10.18
C VAL A 231 19.64 22.99 10.04
N GLN A 232 19.95 23.68 11.14
CA GLN A 232 20.88 24.81 11.14
C GLN A 232 22.26 24.40 10.62
N ALA A 233 22.85 23.33 11.15
CA ALA A 233 24.15 22.84 10.72
C ALA A 233 24.17 22.45 9.22
N CYS A 234 23.08 21.90 8.71
CA CYS A 234 22.94 21.60 7.28
C CYS A 234 22.92 22.89 6.43
N VAL A 235 22.10 23.86 6.81
CA VAL A 235 21.95 25.13 6.08
C VAL A 235 23.23 25.98 6.15
N GLU A 236 23.94 26.01 7.27
CA GLU A 236 25.22 26.73 7.40
C GLU A 236 26.30 26.15 6.47
N ARG A 237 26.28 24.84 6.25
CA ARG A 237 27.26 24.15 5.40
C ARG A 237 26.90 24.17 3.93
N LEU A 238 25.62 23.94 3.58
CA LEU A 238 25.17 23.75 2.21
C LEU A 238 24.39 24.95 1.63
N GLY A 239 23.95 25.88 2.48
CA GLY A 239 23.04 26.96 2.10
C GLY A 239 21.57 26.53 2.02
N TYR A 240 21.26 25.24 2.18
CA TYR A 240 19.90 24.71 2.15
C TYR A 240 19.74 23.41 2.96
N CYS A 241 18.50 23.02 3.26
CA CYS A 241 18.17 21.73 3.88
C CYS A 241 16.81 21.18 3.42
N ALA A 242 16.82 20.04 2.73
CA ALA A 242 15.63 19.24 2.46
C ALA A 242 15.35 18.23 3.59
N ILE A 243 14.08 18.15 4.00
CA ILE A 243 13.59 17.36 5.13
C ILE A 243 12.46 16.46 4.61
N THR A 244 12.47 15.18 4.97
CA THR A 244 11.32 14.28 4.80
C THR A 244 10.70 14.02 6.16
N ALA A 245 9.38 14.13 6.28
CA ALA A 245 8.66 13.80 7.51
C ALA A 245 7.49 12.85 7.21
N ALA A 246 7.41 11.74 7.93
CA ALA A 246 6.18 10.95 7.92
C ALA A 246 5.06 11.70 8.65
N GLU A 247 3.82 11.55 8.21
CA GLU A 247 2.64 12.10 8.89
C GLU A 247 2.50 11.61 10.35
N GLY A 248 3.05 10.41 10.64
CA GLY A 248 2.93 9.72 11.92
C GLY A 248 4.01 10.03 12.96
N VAL A 249 4.79 11.11 12.81
CA VAL A 249 5.85 11.45 13.78
C VAL A 249 5.24 11.81 15.13
N ARG A 250 5.87 11.30 16.20
CA ARG A 250 5.41 11.42 17.59
C ARG A 250 6.40 12.19 18.45
N ASN A 251 5.91 12.83 19.50
CA ASN A 251 6.74 13.45 20.54
C ASN A 251 7.33 12.41 21.51
N GLN A 252 8.04 12.87 22.54
CA GLN A 252 8.63 12.03 23.59
C GLN A 252 7.59 11.22 24.40
N ASP A 253 6.35 11.71 24.49
CA ASP A 253 5.24 11.03 25.18
C ASP A 253 4.52 10.03 24.26
N GLY A 254 4.98 9.85 23.02
CA GLY A 254 4.35 8.97 22.03
C GLY A 254 3.09 9.54 21.38
N VAL A 255 2.77 10.81 21.63
CA VAL A 255 1.62 11.52 21.05
C VAL A 255 2.00 12.07 19.68
N LEU A 256 1.08 12.00 18.71
CA LEU A 256 1.29 12.55 17.37
C LEU A 256 1.52 14.07 17.45
N LEU A 257 2.48 14.57 16.67
CA LEU A 257 2.81 16.00 16.69
C LEU A 257 1.69 16.88 16.12
N VAL A 258 0.99 16.38 15.11
CA VAL A 258 -0.12 17.05 14.44
C VAL A 258 -1.20 16.02 14.14
N GLU A 259 -2.41 16.30 14.60
CA GLU A 259 -3.63 15.54 14.29
C GLU A 259 -4.62 16.51 13.65
N GLN A 260 -5.30 16.09 12.58
CA GLN A 260 -6.52 16.77 12.10
C GLN A 260 -7.74 16.09 12.73
N ASP A 261 -8.87 16.79 12.73
CA ASP A 261 -10.12 16.39 13.41
C ASP A 261 -10.50 14.90 13.24
N GLU A 262 -11.18 14.36 14.25
CA GLU A 262 -11.74 13.00 14.25
C GLU A 262 -12.97 12.90 13.30
N ASP A 263 -12.99 11.89 12.42
CA ASP A 263 -14.22 11.51 11.72
C ASP A 263 -15.23 10.85 12.70
N VAL A 264 -16.51 10.80 12.33
CA VAL A 264 -17.67 10.29 13.09
C VAL A 264 -17.50 8.83 13.59
N ARG A 265 -16.47 8.12 13.13
CA ARG A 265 -16.11 6.75 13.53
C ARG A 265 -14.79 6.63 14.32
N GLY A 266 -14.18 7.75 14.74
CA GLY A 266 -12.93 7.77 15.51
C GLY A 266 -11.64 7.59 14.70
N TYR A 267 -11.70 7.66 13.37
CA TYR A 267 -10.50 7.74 12.54
C TYR A 267 -9.96 9.18 12.56
N VAL A 268 -8.83 9.39 13.23
CA VAL A 268 -8.08 10.66 13.18
C VAL A 268 -7.51 10.83 11.78
N GLN A 269 -7.82 11.93 11.09
CA GLN A 269 -7.14 12.28 9.84
C GLN A 269 -5.75 12.82 10.17
N LEU A 270 -4.70 12.29 9.53
CA LEU A 270 -3.35 12.84 9.68
C LEU A 270 -3.08 13.81 8.54
N GLY A 271 -2.23 14.78 8.83
CA GLY A 271 -1.72 15.72 7.83
C GLY A 271 -1.35 17.07 8.42
N GLY A 272 -0.43 17.77 7.76
CA GLY A 272 -0.04 19.15 8.10
C GLY A 272 1.26 19.29 8.90
N ILE A 273 1.91 18.17 9.25
CA ILE A 273 3.22 18.19 9.91
C ILE A 273 4.29 18.90 9.06
N GLY A 274 4.24 18.78 7.73
CA GLY A 274 5.18 19.43 6.82
C GLY A 274 5.11 20.94 6.91
N GLN A 275 3.89 21.50 6.97
CA GLN A 275 3.69 22.93 7.17
C GLN A 275 4.12 23.35 8.58
N TRP A 276 3.78 22.57 9.59
CA TRP A 276 4.15 22.85 10.99
C TRP A 276 5.67 22.90 11.17
N LEU A 277 6.41 21.91 10.67
CA LEU A 277 7.87 21.88 10.70
C LEU A 277 8.50 23.05 9.94
N ALA A 278 7.95 23.38 8.78
CA ALA A 278 8.45 24.49 7.97
C ALA A 278 8.32 25.84 8.70
N ARG A 279 7.19 26.06 9.39
CA ARG A 279 6.96 27.23 10.25
C ARG A 279 7.87 27.21 11.47
N LEU A 280 8.00 26.06 12.16
CA LEU A 280 8.90 25.92 13.31
C LEU A 280 10.34 26.34 12.96
N VAL A 281 10.87 25.87 11.82
CA VAL A 281 12.21 26.26 11.36
C VAL A 281 12.26 27.74 11.02
N HIS A 282 11.24 28.30 10.38
CA HIS A 282 11.19 29.72 10.05
C HIS A 282 11.20 30.61 11.28
N ASP A 283 10.32 30.32 12.24
CA ASP A 283 10.15 31.16 13.44
C ASP A 283 11.38 31.11 14.34
N ARG A 284 12.11 29.99 14.35
CA ARG A 284 13.28 29.77 15.21
C ARG A 284 14.62 30.11 14.56
N LEU A 285 14.76 29.93 13.24
CA LEU A 285 16.03 30.09 12.51
C LEU A 285 15.98 31.13 11.38
N GLY A 286 14.80 31.65 11.02
CA GLY A 286 14.64 32.70 10.02
C GLY A 286 14.78 32.24 8.56
N TYR A 287 14.92 30.93 8.30
CA TYR A 287 15.10 30.42 6.93
C TYR A 287 13.81 30.54 6.11
N LYS A 288 13.97 30.84 4.81
CA LYS A 288 12.85 30.76 3.88
C LYS A 288 12.48 29.30 3.67
N HIS A 289 11.19 29.00 3.64
CA HIS A 289 10.70 27.64 3.59
C HIS A 289 9.68 27.42 2.47
N HIS A 290 9.66 26.18 1.98
CA HIS A 290 8.58 25.60 1.20
C HIS A 290 8.25 24.23 1.79
N TRP A 291 7.04 23.75 1.56
CA TRP A 291 6.66 22.38 1.90
C TRP A 291 5.75 21.81 0.83
N ALA A 292 5.71 20.49 0.72
CA ALA A 292 4.80 19.77 -0.15
C ALA A 292 4.25 18.54 0.56
N VAL A 293 3.00 18.21 0.23
CA VAL A 293 2.31 17.00 0.70
C VAL A 293 1.88 16.24 -0.55
N PRO A 294 2.56 15.15 -0.96
CA PRO A 294 2.15 14.39 -2.12
C PRO A 294 0.79 13.72 -1.95
N ASP A 295 0.40 13.37 -0.72
CA ASP A 295 -0.90 12.79 -0.39
C ASP A 295 -1.23 11.60 -1.32
N TYR A 296 -2.36 11.62 -2.04
CA TYR A 296 -2.75 10.55 -2.96
C TYR A 296 -1.80 10.34 -4.12
N LEU A 297 -1.02 11.35 -4.53
CA LEU A 297 -0.08 11.23 -5.65
C LEU A 297 0.93 10.11 -5.40
N GLN A 298 1.44 9.97 -4.16
CA GLN A 298 2.47 8.97 -3.85
C GLN A 298 1.99 7.53 -3.96
N ARG A 299 0.70 7.27 -3.76
CA ARG A 299 0.11 5.92 -3.87
C ARG A 299 -0.58 5.67 -5.20
N ALA A 300 -0.79 6.69 -6.03
CA ALA A 300 -1.46 6.61 -7.32
C ALA A 300 -0.54 6.94 -8.51
N ALA A 301 0.78 7.05 -8.30
CA ALA A 301 1.79 7.37 -9.30
C ALA A 301 2.01 6.27 -10.35
N GLY A 302 0.97 5.90 -11.10
CA GLY A 302 1.02 4.91 -12.18
C GLY A 302 1.93 5.32 -13.36
N HIS A 303 2.38 6.57 -13.40
CA HIS A 303 3.28 7.10 -14.43
C HIS A 303 4.75 6.74 -14.15
N LEU A 304 5.07 6.29 -12.93
CA LEU A 304 6.42 5.94 -12.51
C LEU A 304 6.39 4.71 -11.58
N VAL A 305 6.03 3.57 -12.16
CA VAL A 305 5.94 2.30 -11.42
C VAL A 305 7.31 1.63 -11.32
N SER A 306 7.58 0.99 -10.17
CA SER A 306 8.71 0.08 -10.02
C SER A 306 8.41 -1.22 -10.74
N ALA A 307 9.27 -1.63 -11.68
CA ALA A 307 9.11 -2.89 -12.40
C ALA A 307 9.17 -4.09 -11.44
N THR A 308 10.00 -3.99 -10.40
CA THR A 308 10.08 -4.98 -9.32
C THR A 308 8.75 -5.10 -8.58
N ASP A 309 8.16 -3.99 -8.16
CA ASP A 309 6.88 -3.95 -7.46
C ASP A 309 5.74 -4.47 -8.34
N ARG A 310 5.75 -4.13 -9.65
CA ARG A 310 4.79 -4.67 -10.61
C ARG A 310 4.85 -6.19 -10.71
N ALA A 311 6.05 -6.75 -10.88
CA ALA A 311 6.25 -8.19 -11.00
C ALA A 311 5.83 -8.93 -9.72
N GLN A 312 6.14 -8.36 -8.56
CA GLN A 312 5.73 -8.88 -7.25
C GLN A 312 4.21 -8.83 -7.07
N ALA A 313 3.56 -7.72 -7.44
CA ALA A 313 2.11 -7.56 -7.36
C ALA A 313 1.36 -8.60 -8.20
N GLU A 314 1.81 -8.86 -9.42
CA GLU A 314 1.25 -9.91 -10.29
C GLU A 314 1.48 -11.31 -9.70
N ALA A 315 2.70 -11.59 -9.25
CA ALA A 315 3.07 -12.90 -8.72
C ALA A 315 2.29 -13.27 -7.46
N VAL A 316 2.03 -12.33 -6.54
CA VAL A 316 1.19 -12.62 -5.36
C VAL A 316 -0.27 -12.90 -5.77
N GLY A 317 -0.79 -12.20 -6.78
CA GLY A 317 -2.15 -12.45 -7.29
C GLY A 317 -2.29 -13.86 -7.86
N GLN A 318 -1.33 -14.25 -8.70
CA GLN A 318 -1.29 -15.62 -9.26
C GLN A 318 -1.10 -16.68 -8.16
N ALA A 319 -0.21 -16.43 -7.20
CA ALA A 319 0.04 -17.36 -6.10
C ALA A 319 -1.21 -17.56 -5.21
N ALA A 320 -1.99 -16.50 -4.97
CA ALA A 320 -3.22 -16.59 -4.19
C ALA A 320 -4.24 -17.55 -4.81
N VAL A 321 -4.42 -17.50 -6.14
CA VAL A 321 -5.26 -18.47 -6.87
C VAL A 321 -4.74 -19.89 -6.68
N ARG A 322 -3.43 -20.11 -6.89
CA ARG A 322 -2.82 -21.44 -6.70
C ARG A 322 -2.97 -21.95 -5.28
N TYR A 323 -2.90 -21.09 -4.27
CA TYR A 323 -3.10 -21.48 -2.88
C TYR A 323 -4.54 -21.92 -2.61
N ALA A 324 -5.53 -21.14 -3.09
CA ALA A 324 -6.93 -21.50 -2.96
C ALA A 324 -7.26 -22.85 -3.64
N LEU A 325 -6.72 -23.08 -4.85
CA LEU A 325 -6.89 -24.33 -5.61
C LEU A 325 -6.24 -25.54 -4.93
N ASN A 326 -5.13 -25.34 -4.23
CA ASN A 326 -4.44 -26.38 -3.47
C ASN A 326 -5.03 -26.58 -2.06
N GLY A 327 -6.21 -26.01 -1.77
CA GLY A 327 -6.90 -26.16 -0.49
C GLY A 327 -6.21 -25.45 0.68
N ARG A 328 -5.32 -24.49 0.41
CA ARG A 328 -4.79 -23.61 1.46
C ARG A 328 -5.85 -22.58 1.81
N ASP A 329 -6.04 -22.36 3.10
CA ASP A 329 -7.03 -21.46 3.68
C ASP A 329 -6.38 -20.65 4.80
N ALA A 330 -6.87 -19.43 5.04
CA ALA A 330 -6.32 -18.51 6.04
C ALA A 330 -4.80 -18.28 5.88
N VAL A 331 -4.34 -18.14 4.64
CA VAL A 331 -2.96 -17.80 4.28
C VAL A 331 -2.91 -16.56 3.39
N MET A 332 -1.73 -15.95 3.28
CA MET A 332 -1.39 -15.03 2.19
C MET A 332 -0.10 -15.46 1.47
N PRO A 333 0.07 -15.12 0.18
CA PRO A 333 1.37 -15.21 -0.49
C PRO A 333 2.33 -14.14 0.02
N ALA A 334 3.38 -14.56 0.72
CA ALA A 334 4.46 -13.69 1.18
C ALA A 334 5.61 -13.68 0.17
N ILE A 335 6.20 -12.50 -0.04
CA ILE A 335 7.42 -12.32 -0.82
C ILE A 335 8.59 -12.60 0.10
N VAL A 336 9.44 -13.56 -0.27
CA VAL A 336 10.63 -13.93 0.50
C VAL A 336 11.86 -13.57 -0.32
N ARG A 337 12.68 -12.67 0.21
CA ARG A 337 13.97 -12.28 -0.37
C ARG A 337 14.98 -13.41 -0.23
N GLU A 338 15.63 -13.77 -1.33
CA GLU A 338 16.66 -14.83 -1.39
C GLU A 338 18.07 -14.27 -1.58
N GLY A 339 18.18 -13.04 -2.08
CA GLY A 339 19.46 -12.35 -2.24
C GLY A 339 19.28 -10.91 -2.69
N ASP A 340 20.29 -10.09 -2.44
CA ASP A 340 20.28 -8.65 -2.74
C ASP A 340 20.95 -8.30 -4.08
N ALA A 341 21.97 -9.05 -4.49
CA ALA A 341 22.79 -8.76 -5.67
C ALA A 341 23.25 -10.06 -6.37
N PRO A 342 22.59 -10.51 -7.47
CA PRO A 342 21.37 -9.93 -8.01
C PRO A 342 20.19 -10.11 -7.05
N TYR A 343 19.27 -9.14 -7.05
CA TYR A 343 18.06 -9.21 -6.24
C TYR A 343 17.19 -10.39 -6.71
N ARG A 344 16.88 -11.30 -5.78
CA ARG A 344 16.05 -12.48 -6.03
C ARG A 344 15.03 -12.65 -4.93
N TRP A 345 13.86 -13.10 -5.32
CA TRP A 345 12.75 -13.35 -4.41
C TRP A 345 11.89 -14.50 -4.94
N ARG A 346 11.15 -15.13 -4.03
CA ARG A 346 10.15 -16.14 -4.33
C ARG A 346 8.88 -15.88 -3.53
N ILE A 347 7.82 -16.62 -3.83
CA ILE A 347 6.55 -16.54 -3.11
C ILE A 347 6.34 -17.78 -2.25
N GLU A 348 6.09 -17.58 -0.97
CA GLU A 348 5.78 -18.65 -0.01
C GLU A 348 4.46 -18.38 0.73
N PRO A 349 3.74 -19.42 1.17
CA PRO A 349 2.52 -19.24 1.93
C PRO A 349 2.85 -18.84 3.37
N ALA A 350 2.25 -17.76 3.85
CA ALA A 350 2.35 -17.33 5.24
C ALA A 350 0.97 -17.43 5.92
N PRO A 351 0.86 -18.07 7.11
CA PRO A 351 -0.41 -18.17 7.84
C PRO A 351 -0.85 -16.80 8.35
N LEU A 352 -2.15 -16.49 8.26
CA LEU A 352 -2.67 -15.17 8.62
C LEU A 352 -2.76 -14.93 10.13
N GLY A 353 -2.82 -15.97 10.96
CA GLY A 353 -2.97 -15.84 12.42
C GLY A 353 -1.96 -14.89 13.07
N PRO A 354 -0.64 -15.06 12.82
CA PRO A 354 0.39 -14.13 13.30
C PRO A 354 0.46 -12.78 12.57
N ILE A 355 -0.32 -12.58 11.50
CA ILE A 355 -0.22 -11.44 10.58
C ILE A 355 -1.36 -10.45 10.77
N ALA A 356 -2.57 -10.95 10.98
CA ALA A 356 -3.75 -10.12 11.12
C ALA A 356 -3.59 -9.08 12.22
N ASN A 357 -3.80 -7.81 11.86
CA ASN A 357 -3.68 -6.64 12.74
C ASN A 357 -2.28 -6.45 13.40
N ALA A 358 -1.24 -7.14 12.93
CA ALA A 358 0.13 -6.96 13.39
C ALA A 358 0.88 -5.99 12.47
N GLU A 359 1.59 -5.02 13.04
CA GLU A 359 2.31 -4.00 12.26
C GLU A 359 3.81 -4.21 12.28
N ARG A 360 4.43 -4.19 11.09
CA ARG A 360 5.87 -4.18 10.91
C ARG A 360 6.42 -2.75 10.88
N ARG A 361 7.15 -2.36 11.92
CA ARG A 361 7.87 -1.08 11.97
C ARG A 361 9.21 -1.14 11.24
N LEU A 362 9.77 0.03 10.95
CA LEU A 362 11.14 0.15 10.47
C LEU A 362 12.11 -0.39 11.55
N PRO A 363 13.03 -1.31 11.22
CA PRO A 363 14.00 -1.82 12.20
C PRO A 363 14.86 -0.69 12.78
N THR A 364 15.16 -0.76 14.09
CA THR A 364 16.04 0.21 14.75
C THR A 364 17.43 0.26 14.11
N ASP A 365 17.93 -0.89 13.66
CA ASP A 365 19.25 -1.02 13.03
C ASP A 365 19.29 -0.45 11.60
N PHE A 366 18.13 -0.06 11.04
CA PHE A 366 18.06 0.69 9.80
C PHE A 366 18.23 2.19 10.01
N ILE A 367 18.10 2.68 11.24
CA ILE A 367 18.10 4.10 11.58
C ILE A 367 19.50 4.54 12.03
N ALA A 368 19.97 5.66 11.51
CA ALA A 368 21.31 6.21 11.75
C ALA A 368 21.24 7.71 12.07
N GLY A 369 22.42 8.33 12.28
CA GLY A 369 22.53 9.78 12.37
C GLY A 369 21.71 10.40 13.50
N ALA A 370 21.68 9.75 14.67
CA ALA A 370 20.85 10.12 15.82
C ALA A 370 19.33 10.18 15.50
N GLY A 371 18.85 9.35 14.57
CA GLY A 371 17.44 9.25 14.22
C GLY A 371 17.04 10.02 12.95
N PHE A 372 17.95 10.81 12.38
CA PHE A 372 17.68 11.66 11.21
C PHE A 372 18.11 11.06 9.86
N ASP A 373 18.67 9.85 9.85
CA ASP A 373 19.18 9.22 8.64
C ASP A 373 19.02 7.68 8.67
N LEU A 374 19.50 7.00 7.63
CA LEU A 374 19.49 5.54 7.51
C LEU A 374 20.90 4.94 7.44
N THR A 375 21.01 3.68 7.87
CA THR A 375 22.24 2.89 7.71
C THR A 375 22.44 2.43 6.27
N GLY A 376 23.67 2.07 5.92
CA GLY A 376 23.95 1.45 4.61
C GLY A 376 23.21 0.13 4.40
N GLU A 377 22.85 -0.58 5.47
CA GLU A 377 22.04 -1.79 5.42
C GLU A 377 20.61 -1.51 4.95
N ALA A 378 19.97 -0.49 5.51
CA ALA A 378 18.67 -0.03 5.05
C ALA A 378 18.69 0.29 3.55
N LEU A 379 19.74 0.99 3.07
CA LEU A 379 19.86 1.33 1.65
C LEU A 379 20.06 0.11 0.75
N ARG A 380 20.81 -0.91 1.21
CA ARG A 380 20.94 -2.19 0.47
C ARG A 380 19.58 -2.88 0.35
N TRP A 381 18.79 -2.88 1.43
CA TRP A 381 17.48 -3.51 1.45
C TRP A 381 16.44 -2.79 0.56
N LEU A 382 16.40 -1.46 0.64
CA LEU A 382 15.43 -0.60 -0.06
C LEU A 382 15.67 -0.51 -1.57
N ARG A 383 16.94 -0.37 -2.00
CA ARG A 383 17.30 -0.07 -3.39
C ARG A 383 16.72 -1.02 -4.44
N PRO A 384 16.74 -2.36 -4.28
CA PRO A 384 16.17 -3.23 -5.30
C PRO A 384 14.65 -3.08 -5.47
N LEU A 385 13.93 -2.59 -4.45
CA LEU A 385 12.46 -2.51 -4.47
C LEU A 385 11.93 -1.43 -5.43
N ILE A 386 12.75 -0.44 -5.78
CA ILE A 386 12.41 0.63 -6.73
C ILE A 386 12.95 0.38 -8.15
N ALA A 387 13.62 -0.76 -8.36
CA ALA A 387 14.37 -1.03 -9.59
C ALA A 387 13.45 -1.29 -10.80
N GLY A 388 13.87 -0.73 -11.94
CA GLY A 388 13.23 -0.86 -13.25
C GLY A 388 12.01 0.05 -13.43
N GLU A 389 11.81 0.55 -14.64
CA GLU A 389 10.81 1.56 -15.00
C GLU A 389 9.71 0.93 -15.85
N ILE A 390 8.45 1.16 -15.46
CA ILE A 390 7.30 0.89 -16.32
C ILE A 390 6.57 2.20 -16.55
N TYR A 391 6.56 2.63 -17.80
CA TYR A 391 5.81 3.80 -18.25
C TYR A 391 4.50 3.34 -18.88
N PRO A 392 3.37 4.02 -18.60
CA PRO A 392 2.11 3.73 -19.25
C PRO A 392 2.15 4.17 -20.72
N ALA A 393 1.19 3.69 -21.51
CA ALA A 393 0.88 4.34 -22.79
C ALA A 393 0.33 5.76 -22.53
N PHE A 394 0.51 6.66 -23.50
CA PHE A 394 0.03 8.04 -23.41
C PHE A 394 -0.94 8.33 -24.54
N PHE A 395 -1.97 9.11 -24.24
CA PHE A 395 -2.96 9.63 -25.18
C PHE A 395 -3.19 11.11 -24.88
N GLU A 396 -3.10 11.98 -25.89
CA GLU A 396 -3.25 13.44 -25.75
C GLU A 396 -2.34 14.07 -24.67
N GLY A 397 -1.13 13.51 -24.49
CA GLY A 397 -0.12 14.03 -23.55
C GLY A 397 -0.30 13.57 -22.10
N LEU A 398 -1.30 12.75 -21.78
CA LEU A 398 -1.51 12.17 -20.45
C LEU A 398 -1.45 10.63 -20.49
N PRO A 399 -1.13 9.97 -19.36
CA PRO A 399 -1.24 8.53 -19.26
C PRO A 399 -2.65 8.03 -19.63
N ASP A 400 -2.72 7.03 -20.49
CA ASP A 400 -3.97 6.39 -20.86
C ASP A 400 -4.36 5.32 -19.83
N TYR A 401 -5.25 5.70 -18.92
CA TYR A 401 -5.79 4.85 -17.86
C TYR A 401 -7.27 4.50 -18.08
N ARG A 402 -7.74 4.52 -19.33
CA ARG A 402 -9.13 4.15 -19.63
C ARG A 402 -9.42 2.76 -19.05
N PRO A 403 -10.40 2.64 -18.14
CA PRO A 403 -10.64 1.38 -17.45
C PRO A 403 -11.20 0.36 -18.44
N PRO A 404 -10.92 -0.93 -18.23
CA PRO A 404 -11.69 -1.97 -18.90
C PRO A 404 -13.16 -1.88 -18.50
N THR A 405 -14.07 -2.25 -19.40
CA THR A 405 -15.50 -2.26 -19.10
C THR A 405 -15.86 -3.55 -18.36
N PHE A 406 -16.44 -3.41 -17.17
CA PHE A 406 -16.97 -4.53 -16.40
C PHE A 406 -18.48 -4.65 -16.59
N VAL A 407 -18.97 -5.89 -16.69
CA VAL A 407 -20.42 -6.17 -16.77
C VAL A 407 -20.93 -6.48 -15.36
N ALA A 408 -21.99 -5.81 -14.93
CA ALA A 408 -22.62 -6.12 -13.65
C ALA A 408 -23.30 -7.49 -13.69
N VAL A 409 -23.14 -8.29 -12.64
CA VAL A 409 -23.85 -9.56 -12.46
C VAL A 409 -25.24 -9.27 -11.91
N GLY A 410 -26.26 -9.95 -12.45
CA GLY A 410 -27.63 -9.82 -11.95
C GLY A 410 -27.75 -10.30 -10.49
N LYS A 411 -28.46 -9.52 -9.68
CA LYS A 411 -28.77 -9.85 -8.28
C LYS A 411 -29.76 -11.01 -8.21
N LYS A 412 -29.57 -11.90 -7.24
CA LYS A 412 -30.38 -13.09 -6.98
C LYS A 412 -31.05 -13.03 -5.60
N LEU A 413 -30.60 -12.14 -4.72
CA LEU A 413 -31.09 -12.01 -3.36
C LEU A 413 -31.84 -10.69 -3.17
N ALA A 414 -32.59 -10.60 -2.07
CA ALA A 414 -33.18 -9.34 -1.64
C ALA A 414 -32.09 -8.29 -1.33
N PRO A 415 -32.41 -6.98 -1.44
CA PRO A 415 -31.48 -5.91 -1.08
C PRO A 415 -30.98 -6.04 0.35
N TYR A 416 -29.68 -5.80 0.55
CA TYR A 416 -29.09 -5.66 1.88
C TYR A 416 -29.49 -4.31 2.48
N THR A 417 -29.95 -4.32 3.73
CA THR A 417 -30.50 -3.14 4.43
C THR A 417 -29.67 -2.69 5.63
N GLY A 418 -28.53 -3.33 5.87
CA GLY A 418 -27.64 -3.10 7.02
C GLY A 418 -26.51 -2.12 6.75
#